data_AF-A0A918I4S6-F1
#
_entry.id   AF-A0A918I4S6-F1
#
_cell.length_a   1.000
_cell.length_b   1.000
_cell.length_c   1.000
_cell.angle_alpha   90.00
_cell.angle_beta   90.00
_cell.angle_gamma   90.00
#
_symmetry.space_group_name_H-M   'P 1'
#
loop_
_entity.id
_entity.type
_entity.pdbx_description
1 polymer ?
#
loop_
_entity_poly.entity_id
_entity_poly.type
_entity_poly.pdbx_seq_one_letter_code
_entity_poly.pdbx_strand_id
1 'polypeptide(L)'
;MSSIRINGQLYWKTRTPTKNGHIDPLPARKGSMFVDNPSSAQRRRDRRLFERHFDARNVLLGPDVLIVHDRKPWRIVEVRELPLDLWGEEWDTAFADACAYWDRYPNGDRPTKENWRDRPVMLVMRPEGQPTAEPSHFRTRASRHFDVLPEHYAVCRACGELPPCQHEINENDIAAAVNYTEELMAIQPGCCHGCTEPITSRMQAVRFPGPNLWRPDLGENSAVFHARQDCADAVTRYRSQWEAKGHDERQPMLPMEDAGDDA
;
A
#
# COMPACT_ATOMS: atom_id res chain seq x y z
N MET A 1 -6.68 -5.79 -28.66
CA MET A 1 -5.77 -5.05 -27.74
C MET A 1 -6.34 -3.65 -27.59
N SER A 2 -6.78 -3.27 -26.40
CA SER A 2 -7.44 -1.98 -26.20
C SER A 2 -6.49 -1.07 -25.42
N SER A 3 -5.80 -0.17 -26.11
CA SER A 3 -5.05 0.93 -25.48
C SER A 3 -6.04 1.97 -24.98
N ILE A 4 -5.88 2.44 -23.74
CA ILE A 4 -6.62 3.60 -23.24
C ILE A 4 -5.64 4.77 -23.19
N ARG A 5 -6.02 5.89 -23.79
CA ARG A 5 -5.32 7.16 -23.59
C ARG A 5 -5.95 7.85 -22.39
N ILE A 6 -5.15 8.14 -21.37
CA ILE A 6 -5.53 9.00 -20.25
C ILE A 6 -4.51 10.15 -20.27
N ASN A 7 -4.97 11.40 -20.34
CA ASN A 7 -4.11 12.60 -20.37
C ASN A 7 -2.98 12.58 -21.43
N GLY A 8 -3.23 12.04 -22.62
CA GLY A 8 -2.24 11.98 -23.70
C GLY A 8 -1.17 10.88 -23.55
N GLN A 9 -1.05 10.27 -22.38
CA GLN A 9 -0.22 9.07 -22.18
C GLN A 9 -0.96 7.80 -22.63
N LEU A 10 -0.23 6.94 -23.33
CA LEU A 10 -0.71 5.65 -23.79
C LEU A 10 -0.57 4.67 -22.62
N TYR A 11 -1.67 4.38 -21.93
CA TYR A 11 -1.65 3.38 -20.86
C TYR A 11 -1.92 2.01 -21.46
N TRP A 12 -0.87 1.20 -21.50
CA TRP A 12 -1.01 -0.25 -21.59
C TRP A 12 -1.39 -0.76 -20.20
N LYS A 13 -2.67 -0.70 -19.82
CA LYS A 13 -3.13 -1.50 -18.69
C LYS A 13 -3.25 -2.94 -19.16
N THR A 14 -2.19 -3.72 -18.99
CA THR A 14 -2.32 -5.15 -18.74
C THR A 14 -3.31 -5.25 -17.58
N ARG A 15 -4.58 -5.56 -17.89
CA ARG A 15 -5.54 -5.93 -16.86
C ARG A 15 -4.84 -7.02 -16.08
N THR A 16 -4.54 -6.80 -14.80
CA THR A 16 -4.17 -7.87 -13.90
C THR A 16 -5.24 -8.94 -14.12
N PRO A 17 -4.94 -10.07 -14.79
CA PRO A 17 -5.94 -11.05 -15.21
C PRO A 17 -6.53 -11.77 -14.00
N THR A 18 -5.90 -11.58 -12.85
CA THR A 18 -6.31 -12.03 -11.54
C THR A 18 -7.34 -11.10 -10.94
N LYS A 19 -8.21 -11.68 -10.13
CA LYS A 19 -9.07 -10.98 -9.19
C LYS A 19 -8.35 -10.86 -7.86
N ASN A 20 -8.81 -9.96 -7.00
CA ASN A 20 -8.28 -9.81 -5.66
C ASN A 20 -9.00 -10.78 -4.71
N GLY A 21 -8.28 -11.74 -4.17
CA GLY A 21 -8.76 -12.68 -3.17
C GLY A 21 -8.62 -12.14 -1.75
N HIS A 22 -9.66 -12.35 -0.93
CA HIS A 22 -9.70 -11.96 0.48
C HIS A 22 -10.27 -13.10 1.31
N ILE A 23 -9.75 -13.30 2.52
CA ILE A 23 -10.26 -14.32 3.44
C ILE A 23 -11.51 -13.81 4.16
N ASP A 24 -11.50 -12.54 4.53
CA ASP A 24 -12.65 -11.88 5.12
C ASP A 24 -13.57 -11.26 4.06
N PRO A 25 -14.89 -11.22 4.35
CA PRO A 25 -15.76 -10.37 3.58
C PRO A 25 -15.25 -8.93 3.71
N LEU A 26 -15.08 -8.28 2.56
CA LEU A 26 -14.74 -6.87 2.57
C LEU A 26 -15.81 -6.11 3.34
N PRO A 27 -15.43 -5.22 4.28
CA PRO A 27 -16.40 -4.50 5.08
C PRO A 27 -17.38 -3.80 4.14
N ALA A 28 -18.67 -3.95 4.41
CA ALA A 28 -19.70 -3.24 3.68
C ALA A 28 -19.32 -1.75 3.70
N ARG A 29 -19.08 -1.17 2.51
CA ARG A 29 -18.68 0.24 2.38
C ARG A 29 -19.84 1.15 2.78
N LYS A 30 -20.15 1.22 4.08
CA LYS A 30 -20.95 2.28 4.67
C LYS A 30 -20.10 3.55 4.58
N GLY A 31 -20.41 4.39 3.60
CA GLY A 31 -19.79 5.70 3.44
C GLY A 31 -18.35 5.67 2.93
N SER A 32 -18.06 4.96 1.82
CA SER A 32 -16.76 5.20 1.18
C SER A 32 -16.63 6.68 0.84
N MET A 33 -15.53 7.28 1.27
CA MET A 33 -15.10 8.69 1.19
C MET A 33 -15.32 9.40 -0.17
N PHE A 34 -15.73 8.69 -1.21
CA PHE A 34 -15.93 9.19 -2.57
C PHE A 34 -17.40 9.39 -2.98
N VAL A 35 -18.39 8.83 -2.27
CA VAL A 35 -19.81 8.98 -2.64
C VAL A 35 -20.73 8.87 -1.42
N ASP A 36 -20.75 9.91 -0.58
CA ASP A 36 -21.87 10.11 0.34
C ASP A 36 -23.18 10.23 -0.45
N ASN A 37 -24.22 9.55 0.05
CA ASN A 37 -25.60 9.48 -0.45
C ASN A 37 -25.84 10.15 -1.82
N PRO A 38 -25.75 9.40 -2.93
CA PRO A 38 -25.88 9.97 -4.26
C PRO A 38 -27.25 10.65 -4.46
N SER A 39 -27.24 11.98 -4.50
CA SER A 39 -28.44 12.81 -4.59
C SER A 39 -29.18 12.64 -5.92
N SER A 40 -28.46 12.39 -7.02
CA SER A 40 -29.04 12.20 -8.36
C SER A 40 -29.22 10.73 -8.75
N ALA A 41 -30.18 10.48 -9.65
CA ALA A 41 -30.42 9.16 -10.22
C ALA A 41 -29.19 8.60 -10.97
N GLN A 42 -28.44 9.48 -11.65
CA GLN A 42 -27.20 9.12 -12.35
C GLN A 42 -26.13 8.65 -11.36
N ARG A 43 -25.86 9.41 -10.28
CA ARG A 43 -24.89 8.99 -9.25
C ARG A 43 -25.29 7.67 -8.56
N ARG A 44 -26.60 7.43 -8.37
CA ARG A 44 -27.10 6.14 -7.86
C ARG A 44 -26.79 4.98 -8.83
N ARG A 45 -26.93 5.21 -10.14
CA ARG A 45 -26.56 4.22 -11.17
C ARG A 45 -25.06 3.97 -11.18
N ASP A 46 -24.25 5.02 -11.20
CA ASP A 46 -22.79 4.91 -11.24
C ASP A 46 -22.25 4.19 -10.00
N ARG A 47 -22.80 4.47 -8.82
CA ARG A 47 -22.50 3.73 -7.59
C ARG A 47 -22.79 2.23 -7.73
N ARG A 48 -23.97 1.84 -8.25
CA ARG A 48 -24.30 0.41 -8.46
C ARG A 48 -23.37 -0.25 -9.48
N LEU A 49 -22.98 0.47 -10.54
CA LEU A 49 -22.01 -0.05 -11.52
C LEU A 49 -20.64 -0.25 -10.86
N PHE A 50 -20.18 0.73 -10.09
CA PHE A 50 -18.94 0.63 -9.33
C PHE A 50 -18.96 -0.54 -8.34
N GLU A 51 -20.02 -0.67 -7.53
CA GLU A 51 -20.18 -1.77 -6.57
C GLU A 51 -20.15 -3.12 -7.30
N ARG A 52 -20.90 -3.29 -8.40
CA ARG A 52 -20.84 -4.51 -9.22
C ARG A 52 -19.45 -4.80 -9.79
N HIS A 53 -18.74 -3.78 -10.27
CA HIS A 53 -17.38 -3.94 -10.77
C HIS A 53 -16.40 -4.29 -9.66
N PHE A 54 -16.59 -3.73 -8.47
CA PHE A 54 -15.80 -4.02 -7.29
C PHE A 54 -16.02 -5.47 -6.84
N ASP A 55 -17.27 -5.89 -6.67
CA ASP A 55 -17.63 -7.26 -6.28
C ASP A 55 -17.16 -8.28 -7.34
N ALA A 56 -17.25 -7.94 -8.63
CA ALA A 56 -16.74 -8.83 -9.69
C ALA A 56 -15.21 -9.00 -9.66
N ARG A 57 -14.48 -8.02 -9.12
CA ARG A 57 -13.01 -8.02 -9.00
C ARG A 57 -12.49 -8.53 -7.67
N ASN A 58 -13.33 -8.61 -6.64
CA ASN A 58 -12.94 -9.09 -5.32
C ASN A 58 -13.65 -10.40 -5.01
N VAL A 59 -12.88 -11.44 -4.70
CA VAL A 59 -13.38 -12.79 -4.48
C VAL A 59 -13.14 -13.14 -3.01
N LEU A 60 -14.20 -13.53 -2.32
CA LEU A 60 -14.07 -14.18 -1.02
C LEU A 60 -13.47 -15.57 -1.25
N LEU A 61 -12.35 -15.85 -0.59
CA LEU A 61 -11.69 -17.13 -0.69
C LEU A 61 -12.54 -18.21 -0.04
N GLY A 62 -12.68 -19.32 -0.75
CA GLY A 62 -13.42 -20.49 -0.31
C GLY A 62 -12.96 -21.72 -1.10
N PRO A 63 -13.58 -22.88 -0.84
CA PRO A 63 -13.30 -24.09 -1.58
C PRO A 63 -13.40 -23.88 -3.10
N ASP A 64 -12.54 -24.58 -3.84
CA ASP A 64 -12.42 -24.57 -5.30
C ASP A 64 -11.96 -23.24 -5.93
N VAL A 65 -11.68 -22.20 -5.15
CA VAL A 65 -11.06 -20.98 -5.67
C VAL A 65 -9.61 -21.25 -6.06
N LEU A 66 -9.23 -20.82 -7.27
CA LEU A 66 -7.87 -20.94 -7.79
C LEU A 66 -7.07 -19.68 -7.45
N ILE A 67 -5.94 -19.84 -6.76
CA ILE A 67 -5.04 -18.75 -6.37
C ILE A 67 -3.64 -18.94 -6.93
N VAL A 68 -2.89 -17.85 -7.04
CA VAL A 68 -1.45 -17.86 -7.26
C VAL A 68 -0.74 -17.91 -5.92
N HIS A 69 0.09 -18.93 -5.70
CA HIS A 69 1.00 -19.02 -4.58
C HIS A 69 2.33 -19.64 -5.04
N ASP A 70 3.44 -19.02 -4.65
CA ASP A 70 4.79 -19.36 -5.15
C ASP A 70 4.85 -19.52 -6.67
N ARG A 71 4.20 -18.56 -7.37
CA ARG A 71 4.14 -18.48 -8.84
C ARG A 71 3.47 -19.68 -9.52
N LYS A 72 2.78 -20.53 -8.75
CA LYS A 72 2.06 -21.71 -9.23
C LYS A 72 0.56 -21.59 -8.93
N PRO A 73 -0.28 -22.28 -9.72
CA PRO A 73 -1.72 -22.30 -9.48
C PRO A 73 -2.05 -23.32 -8.39
N TRP A 74 -2.80 -22.88 -7.38
CA TRP A 74 -3.24 -23.70 -6.25
C TRP A 74 -4.75 -23.59 -6.08
N ARG A 75 -5.42 -24.72 -5.90
CA ARG A 75 -6.85 -24.79 -5.61
C ARG A 75 -7.06 -24.87 -4.11
N ILE A 76 -7.87 -23.96 -3.58
CA ILE A 76 -8.24 -23.96 -2.17
C ILE A 76 -9.18 -25.13 -1.89
N VAL A 77 -8.85 -25.90 -0.85
CA VAL A 77 -9.68 -26.97 -0.32
C VAL A 77 -10.50 -26.46 0.86
N GLU A 78 -9.85 -25.72 1.76
CA GLU A 78 -10.45 -25.24 3.00
C GLU A 78 -9.77 -23.93 3.43
N VAL A 79 -10.56 -23.03 4.02
CA VAL A 79 -10.07 -21.87 4.75
C VAL A 79 -10.60 -22.00 6.18
N ARG A 80 -9.70 -22.08 7.16
CA ARG A 80 -10.08 -22.21 8.57
C ARG A 80 -9.32 -21.24 9.45
N GLU A 81 -10.00 -20.62 10.40
CA GLU A 81 -9.35 -19.81 11.42
C GLU A 81 -8.60 -20.70 12.41
N LEU A 82 -7.44 -20.25 12.87
CA LEU A 82 -6.74 -20.97 13.93
C LEU A 82 -7.41 -20.66 15.28
N PRO A 83 -7.69 -21.68 16.09
CA PRO A 83 -8.04 -21.51 17.50
C PRO A 83 -7.07 -20.58 18.23
N LEU A 84 -7.59 -19.77 19.17
CA LEU A 84 -6.83 -18.71 19.85
C LEU A 84 -5.59 -19.22 20.59
N ASP A 85 -5.64 -20.46 21.08
CA ASP A 85 -4.56 -21.17 21.75
C ASP A 85 -3.42 -21.62 20.82
N LEU A 86 -3.66 -21.63 19.50
CA LEU A 86 -2.69 -22.04 18.47
C LEU A 86 -2.04 -20.86 17.75
N TRP A 87 -2.29 -19.63 18.20
CA TRP A 87 -1.69 -18.42 17.63
C TRP A 87 -0.16 -18.40 17.82
N GLY A 88 0.33 -18.83 18.97
CA GLY A 88 1.76 -18.76 19.27
C GLY A 88 2.29 -17.32 19.36
N GLU A 89 3.56 -17.21 19.72
CA GLU A 89 4.18 -15.95 20.15
C GLU A 89 4.14 -14.86 19.08
N GLU A 90 4.48 -15.17 17.82
CA GLU A 90 4.53 -14.16 16.74
C GLU A 90 3.18 -13.45 16.54
N TRP A 91 2.06 -14.18 16.59
CA TRP A 91 0.74 -13.58 16.42
C TRP A 91 0.24 -12.88 17.68
N ASP A 92 0.61 -13.39 18.87
CA ASP A 92 0.32 -12.70 20.13
C ASP A 92 1.06 -11.37 20.23
N THR A 93 2.33 -11.30 19.84
CA THR A 93 3.10 -10.06 19.75
C THR A 93 2.49 -9.11 18.74
N ALA A 94 2.22 -9.57 17.51
CA ALA A 94 1.61 -8.71 16.48
C ALA A 94 0.21 -8.19 16.89
N PHE A 95 -0.56 -8.98 17.66
CA PHE A 95 -1.84 -8.53 18.21
C PHE A 95 -1.65 -7.46 19.29
N ALA A 96 -0.68 -7.65 20.20
CA ALA A 96 -0.34 -6.66 21.21
C ALA A 96 0.12 -5.33 20.57
N ASP A 97 0.95 -5.41 19.53
CA ASP A 97 1.39 -4.23 18.76
C ASP A 97 0.20 -3.52 18.10
N ALA A 98 -0.76 -4.28 17.54
CA ALA A 98 -1.97 -3.70 16.98
C ALA A 98 -2.83 -3.00 18.04
N CYS A 99 -2.92 -3.55 19.26
CA CYS A 99 -3.60 -2.91 20.38
C CYS A 99 -2.90 -1.64 20.82
N ALA A 100 -1.56 -1.67 20.96
CA ALA A 100 -0.76 -0.50 21.33
C ALA A 100 -0.84 0.61 20.28
N TYR A 101 -0.85 0.24 18.99
CA TYR A 101 -1.06 1.18 17.90
C TYR A 101 -2.44 1.84 17.97
N TRP A 102 -3.50 1.05 18.22
CA TRP A 102 -4.86 1.59 18.40
C TRP A 102 -4.95 2.49 19.64
N ASP A 103 -4.34 2.11 20.77
CA ASP A 103 -4.34 2.92 21.99
C ASP A 103 -3.66 4.28 21.75
N ARG A 104 -2.69 4.36 20.82
CA ARG A 104 -2.03 5.61 20.39
C ARG A 104 -2.85 6.39 19.35
N TYR A 105 -3.53 5.70 18.45
CA TYR A 105 -4.30 6.28 17.35
C TYR A 105 -5.68 5.63 17.22
N PRO A 106 -6.63 5.94 18.12
CA PRO A 106 -7.93 5.27 18.14
C PRO A 106 -8.71 5.56 16.85
N ASN A 107 -9.04 4.50 16.10
CA ASN A 107 -9.84 4.58 14.90
C ASN A 107 -10.76 3.36 14.79
N GLY A 108 -12.06 3.57 14.99
CA GLY A 108 -13.05 2.50 15.06
C GLY A 108 -12.95 1.68 16.34
N ASP A 109 -13.52 0.46 16.31
CA ASP A 109 -13.53 -0.44 17.46
C ASP A 109 -12.12 -0.94 17.81
N ARG A 110 -11.84 -1.06 19.11
CA ARG A 110 -10.57 -1.64 19.57
C ARG A 110 -10.46 -3.10 19.09
N PRO A 111 -9.29 -3.53 18.58
CA PRO A 111 -9.11 -4.91 18.16
C PRO A 111 -9.32 -5.90 19.32
N THR A 112 -10.10 -6.94 19.06
CA THR A 112 -10.18 -8.17 19.85
C THR A 112 -9.57 -9.30 19.03
N LYS A 113 -9.21 -10.42 19.66
CA LYS A 113 -8.60 -11.54 18.92
C LYS A 113 -9.55 -12.08 17.83
N GLU A 114 -10.86 -11.99 18.05
CA GLU A 114 -11.89 -12.47 17.14
C GLU A 114 -12.08 -11.54 15.93
N ASN A 115 -11.96 -10.21 16.12
CA ASN A 115 -12.22 -9.24 15.06
C ASN A 115 -10.94 -8.66 14.43
N TRP A 116 -9.77 -9.05 14.92
CA TRP A 116 -8.51 -8.53 14.42
C TRP A 116 -8.27 -8.97 12.98
N ARG A 117 -8.12 -7.99 12.09
CA ARG A 117 -7.90 -8.19 10.65
C ARG A 117 -6.71 -9.08 10.29
N ASP A 118 -5.69 -9.15 11.15
CA ASP A 118 -4.46 -9.88 10.89
C ASP A 118 -4.41 -11.25 11.61
N ARG A 119 -5.55 -11.71 12.14
CA ARG A 119 -5.68 -13.01 12.82
C ARG A 119 -5.17 -14.18 11.96
N PRO A 120 -4.59 -15.22 12.57
CA PRO A 120 -4.03 -16.35 11.84
C PRO A 120 -5.13 -17.24 11.27
N VAL A 121 -4.92 -17.64 10.02
CA VAL A 121 -5.79 -18.55 9.28
C VAL A 121 -4.95 -19.60 8.57
N MET A 122 -5.49 -20.81 8.46
CA MET A 122 -4.89 -21.91 7.73
C MET A 122 -5.61 -22.04 6.39
N LEU A 123 -4.86 -21.87 5.32
CA LEU A 123 -5.28 -22.20 3.97
C LEU A 123 -4.83 -23.62 3.66
N VAL A 124 -5.78 -24.50 3.42
CA VAL A 124 -5.52 -25.85 2.92
C VAL A 124 -5.68 -25.81 1.41
N MET A 125 -4.63 -26.15 0.68
CA MET A 125 -4.59 -25.99 -0.78
C MET A 125 -3.92 -27.18 -1.47
N ARG A 126 -4.32 -27.45 -2.71
CA ARG A 126 -3.70 -28.48 -3.57
C ARG A 126 -3.16 -27.86 -4.86
N PRO A 127 -2.09 -28.41 -5.44
CA PRO A 127 -1.65 -27.99 -6.76
C PRO A 127 -2.76 -28.19 -7.80
N GLU A 128 -2.97 -27.20 -8.66
CA GLU A 128 -3.97 -27.29 -9.72
C GLU A 128 -3.62 -28.41 -10.71
N GLY A 129 -4.64 -29.17 -11.12
CA GLY A 129 -4.48 -30.34 -11.98
C GLY A 129 -3.99 -31.61 -11.28
N GLN A 130 -3.77 -31.58 -9.96
CA GLN A 130 -3.35 -32.74 -9.16
C GLN A 130 -4.34 -32.99 -7.99
N PRO A 131 -5.57 -33.45 -8.28
CA PRO A 131 -6.62 -33.57 -7.26
C PRO A 131 -6.30 -34.59 -6.15
N THR A 132 -5.45 -35.58 -6.45
CA THR A 132 -5.02 -36.62 -5.51
C THR A 132 -3.75 -36.26 -4.74
N ALA A 133 -3.15 -35.10 -5.01
CA ALA A 133 -1.96 -34.66 -4.28
C ALA A 133 -2.30 -34.37 -2.81
N GLU A 134 -1.30 -34.58 -1.96
CA GLU A 134 -1.41 -34.24 -0.54
C GLU A 134 -1.66 -32.73 -0.38
N PRO A 135 -2.65 -32.32 0.43
CA PRO A 135 -2.90 -30.91 0.68
C PRO A 135 -1.74 -30.23 1.40
N SER A 136 -1.32 -29.08 0.87
CA SER A 136 -0.43 -28.17 1.57
C SER A 136 -1.20 -27.33 2.58
N HIS A 137 -0.62 -27.17 3.76
CA HIS A 137 -1.17 -26.38 4.86
C HIS A 137 -0.37 -25.09 4.99
N PHE A 138 -0.97 -23.98 4.58
CA PHE A 138 -0.32 -22.69 4.55
C PHE A 138 -0.94 -21.76 5.59
N ARG A 139 -0.14 -21.45 6.63
CA ARG A 139 -0.52 -20.51 7.67
C ARG A 139 -0.27 -19.08 7.20
N THR A 140 -1.29 -18.22 7.29
CA THR A 140 -1.23 -16.82 6.86
C THR A 140 -2.07 -15.91 7.75
N ARG A 141 -2.05 -14.61 7.49
CA ARG A 141 -2.95 -13.60 8.07
C ARG A 141 -4.24 -13.50 7.25
N ALA A 142 -5.38 -13.26 7.91
CA ALA A 142 -6.68 -13.05 7.26
C ALA A 142 -6.68 -11.84 6.30
N SER A 143 -5.94 -10.79 6.63
CA SER A 143 -5.79 -9.58 5.80
C SER A 143 -4.93 -9.76 4.55
N ARG A 144 -4.28 -10.92 4.37
CA ARG A 144 -3.42 -11.15 3.20
C ARG A 144 -4.26 -11.19 1.93
N HIS A 145 -3.80 -10.45 0.91
CA HIS A 145 -4.35 -10.51 -0.43
C HIS A 145 -3.75 -11.66 -1.24
N PHE A 146 -4.60 -12.27 -2.07
CA PHE A 146 -4.21 -13.32 -3.01
C PHE A 146 -4.60 -12.94 -4.42
N ASP A 147 -3.76 -13.30 -5.39
CA ASP A 147 -4.12 -13.23 -6.80
C ASP A 147 -5.01 -14.43 -7.14
N VAL A 148 -6.28 -14.18 -7.45
CA VAL A 148 -7.26 -15.21 -7.80
C VAL A 148 -7.33 -15.37 -9.30
N LEU A 149 -7.08 -16.58 -9.79
CA LEU A 149 -7.12 -16.90 -11.21
C LEU A 149 -8.55 -17.27 -11.64
N PRO A 150 -8.99 -16.85 -12.85
CA PRO A 150 -10.15 -17.47 -13.49
C PRO A 150 -9.83 -18.90 -13.91
N GLU A 151 -10.87 -19.69 -14.22
CA GLU A 151 -10.73 -21.07 -14.72
C GLU A 151 -9.83 -21.14 -15.97
N HIS A 152 -10.02 -20.21 -16.91
CA HIS A 152 -9.14 -20.01 -18.06
C HIS A 152 -8.24 -18.82 -17.80
N TYR A 153 -7.07 -19.07 -17.20
CA TYR A 153 -6.09 -18.04 -16.93
C TYR A 153 -5.07 -17.88 -18.06
N ALA A 154 -4.59 -16.65 -18.22
CA ALA A 154 -3.49 -16.36 -19.12
C ALA A 154 -2.15 -16.77 -18.48
N VAL A 155 -1.18 -17.08 -19.32
CA VAL A 155 0.24 -17.20 -18.94
C VAL A 155 1.04 -16.19 -19.75
N CYS A 156 2.10 -15.65 -19.15
CA CYS A 156 3.00 -14.74 -19.85
C CYS A 156 3.66 -15.49 -21.01
N ARG A 157 3.54 -14.96 -22.23
CA ARG A 157 4.19 -15.56 -23.40
C ARG A 157 5.72 -15.54 -23.30
N ALA A 158 6.29 -14.51 -22.66
CA ALA A 158 7.73 -14.32 -22.61
C ALA A 158 8.41 -15.28 -21.60
N CYS A 159 7.88 -15.36 -20.38
CA CYS A 159 8.49 -16.16 -19.31
C CYS A 159 7.69 -17.42 -18.91
N GLY A 160 6.49 -17.64 -19.46
CA GLY A 160 5.63 -18.78 -19.13
C GLY A 160 4.93 -18.68 -17.77
N GLU A 161 5.17 -17.62 -16.99
CA GLU A 161 4.64 -17.49 -15.63
C GLU A 161 3.18 -17.05 -15.58
N LEU A 162 2.54 -17.33 -14.45
CA LEU A 162 1.23 -16.78 -14.10
C LEU A 162 1.28 -15.27 -13.89
N PRO A 163 0.19 -14.55 -14.15
CA PRO A 163 0.14 -13.12 -13.93
C PRO A 163 -0.14 -12.76 -12.45
N PRO A 164 0.32 -11.59 -11.96
CA PRO A 164 1.31 -10.74 -12.61
C PRO A 164 2.65 -11.49 -12.71
N CYS A 165 3.36 -11.40 -13.83
CA CYS A 165 4.65 -12.11 -13.97
C CYS A 165 5.79 -11.36 -13.27
N GLN A 166 6.89 -12.04 -12.91
CA GLN A 166 8.00 -11.38 -12.22
C GLN A 166 8.60 -10.24 -13.06
N HIS A 167 8.68 -10.45 -14.38
CA HIS A 167 9.13 -9.41 -15.31
C HIS A 167 8.23 -8.18 -15.23
N GLU A 168 6.91 -8.36 -15.28
CA GLU A 168 5.93 -7.25 -15.20
C GLU A 168 6.00 -6.53 -13.84
N ILE A 169 6.15 -7.27 -12.74
CA ILE A 169 6.34 -6.67 -11.40
C ILE A 169 7.60 -5.79 -11.42
N ASN A 170 8.72 -6.32 -11.90
CA ASN A 170 9.97 -5.57 -11.96
C ASN A 170 9.87 -4.33 -12.86
N GLU A 171 9.22 -4.42 -14.03
CA GLU A 171 9.00 -3.26 -14.89
C GLU A 171 8.14 -2.19 -14.22
N ASN A 172 7.08 -2.59 -13.51
CA ASN A 172 6.25 -1.66 -12.76
C ASN A 172 7.01 -1.00 -11.61
N ASP A 173 7.84 -1.75 -10.88
CA ASP A 173 8.66 -1.25 -9.79
C ASP A 173 9.72 -0.26 -10.31
N ILE A 174 10.37 -0.59 -11.43
CA ILE A 174 11.33 0.30 -12.10
C ILE A 174 10.62 1.58 -12.56
N ALA A 175 9.47 1.46 -13.23
CA ALA A 175 8.72 2.62 -13.69
C ALA A 175 8.27 3.51 -12.52
N ALA A 176 7.80 2.93 -11.42
CA ALA A 176 7.44 3.67 -10.21
C ALA A 176 8.65 4.37 -9.59
N ALA A 177 9.80 3.70 -9.51
CA ALA A 177 11.04 4.29 -9.02
C ALA A 177 11.52 5.44 -9.90
N VAL A 178 11.50 5.28 -11.22
CA VAL A 178 11.85 6.34 -12.18
C VAL A 178 10.94 7.55 -12.02
N ASN A 179 9.62 7.35 -12.02
CA ASN A 179 8.66 8.45 -11.82
C ASN A 179 8.89 9.17 -10.48
N TYR A 180 9.13 8.41 -9.41
CA TYR A 180 9.44 9.00 -8.10
C TYR A 180 10.72 9.83 -8.13
N THR A 181 11.78 9.33 -8.78
CA THR A 181 13.02 10.08 -8.96
C THR A 181 12.81 11.33 -9.81
N GLU A 182 12.06 11.26 -10.92
CA GLU A 182 11.74 12.42 -11.77
C GLU A 182 10.98 13.50 -10.99
N GLU A 183 9.97 13.11 -10.20
CA GLU A 183 9.22 14.03 -9.33
C GLU A 183 10.13 14.70 -8.29
N LEU A 184 11.05 13.94 -7.68
CA LEU A 184 12.04 14.52 -6.78
C LEU A 184 12.92 15.53 -7.53
N MET A 185 13.44 15.19 -8.71
CA MET A 185 14.29 16.06 -9.52
C MET A 185 13.56 17.31 -10.03
N ALA A 186 12.24 17.28 -10.12
CA ALA A 186 11.43 18.43 -10.49
C ALA A 186 11.29 19.48 -9.37
N ILE A 187 11.58 19.11 -8.11
CA ILE A 187 11.54 20.03 -6.96
C ILE A 187 12.48 21.22 -7.22
N GLN A 188 11.95 22.43 -7.17
CA GLN A 188 12.78 23.63 -7.37
C GLN A 188 13.51 24.01 -6.06
N PRO A 189 14.66 24.70 -6.14
CA PRO A 189 15.31 25.25 -4.96
C PRO A 189 14.34 26.10 -4.13
N GLY A 190 14.32 25.90 -2.80
CA GLY A 190 13.41 26.62 -1.89
C GLY A 190 11.98 26.07 -1.80
N CYS A 191 11.66 25.01 -2.54
CA CYS A 191 10.39 24.31 -2.40
C CYS A 191 10.43 23.24 -1.30
N CYS A 192 9.26 22.98 -0.72
CA CYS A 192 9.04 21.89 0.20
C CYS A 192 9.25 20.55 -0.52
N HIS A 193 10.09 19.70 0.05
CA HIS A 193 10.41 18.38 -0.52
C HIS A 193 9.28 17.35 -0.36
N GLY A 194 8.25 17.67 0.42
CA GLY A 194 7.05 16.84 0.59
C GLY A 194 5.93 17.17 -0.39
N CYS A 195 5.61 18.45 -0.58
CA CYS A 195 4.46 18.89 -1.37
C CYS A 195 4.82 19.74 -2.60
N THR A 196 6.10 19.92 -2.89
CA THR A 196 6.66 20.69 -4.03
C THR A 196 6.32 22.18 -4.10
N GLU A 197 5.44 22.68 -3.24
CA GLU A 197 5.11 24.10 -3.08
C GLU A 197 6.31 24.93 -2.54
N PRO A 198 6.45 26.20 -2.97
CA PRO A 198 7.50 27.09 -2.48
C PRO A 198 7.32 27.43 -0.99
N ILE A 199 8.41 27.39 -0.22
CA ILE A 199 8.43 27.83 1.17
C ILE A 199 8.80 29.32 1.22
N THR A 200 7.87 30.15 1.69
CA THR A 200 8.13 31.58 1.88
C THR A 200 8.73 31.87 3.26
N SER A 201 9.37 33.03 3.43
CA SER A 201 10.00 33.42 4.70
C SER A 201 9.06 33.50 5.91
N ARG A 202 7.75 33.62 5.68
CA ARG A 202 6.73 33.69 6.73
C ARG A 202 6.17 32.32 7.14
N MET A 203 6.50 31.27 6.39
CA MET A 203 5.95 29.93 6.60
C MET A 203 6.81 29.14 7.56
N GLN A 204 6.18 28.35 8.41
CA GLN A 204 6.90 27.42 9.26
C GLN A 204 7.42 26.22 8.45
N ALA A 205 8.70 25.90 8.64
CA ALA A 205 9.34 24.81 7.92
C ALA A 205 10.38 24.07 8.77
N VAL A 206 10.54 22.78 8.55
CA VAL A 206 11.63 21.98 9.12
C VAL A 206 12.76 21.95 8.09
N ARG A 207 13.97 22.32 8.49
CA ARG A 207 15.17 22.17 7.66
C ARG A 207 16.05 21.07 8.23
N PHE A 208 16.49 20.15 7.39
CA PHE A 208 17.51 19.18 7.76
C PHE A 208 18.88 19.75 7.42
N PRO A 209 19.82 19.81 8.39
CA PRO A 209 21.17 20.28 8.13
C PRO A 209 21.92 19.30 7.22
N GLY A 210 23.03 19.70 6.62
CA GLY A 210 23.91 18.80 5.86
C GLY A 210 23.41 18.45 4.45
N PRO A 211 23.99 17.41 3.81
CA PRO A 211 23.65 17.03 2.44
C PRO A 211 22.18 16.68 2.25
N ASN A 212 21.58 17.09 1.13
CA ASN A 212 20.22 16.70 0.82
C ASN A 212 20.19 15.28 0.23
N LEU A 213 19.57 14.33 0.95
CA LEU A 213 19.52 12.92 0.55
C LEU A 213 18.65 12.66 -0.68
N TRP A 214 17.63 13.49 -0.93
CA TRP A 214 16.70 13.35 -2.06
C TRP A 214 17.14 14.16 -3.26
N ARG A 215 17.78 15.31 -3.01
CA ARG A 215 18.29 16.24 -4.02
C ARG A 215 19.71 16.70 -3.72
N PRO A 216 20.71 15.81 -3.85
CA PRO A 216 22.10 16.16 -3.58
C PRO A 216 22.63 17.32 -4.44
N ASP A 217 22.06 17.50 -5.63
CA ASP A 217 22.37 18.58 -6.57
C ASP A 217 21.99 19.98 -6.06
N LEU A 218 21.03 20.08 -5.11
CA LEU A 218 20.65 21.36 -4.49
C LEU A 218 21.61 21.81 -3.39
N GLY A 219 22.63 21.02 -3.07
CA GLY A 219 23.66 21.35 -2.09
C GLY A 219 23.21 21.16 -0.64
N GLU A 220 24.07 21.61 0.29
CA GLU A 220 23.85 21.45 1.73
C GLU A 220 22.69 22.31 2.26
N ASN A 221 22.07 21.83 3.34
CA ASN A 221 20.99 22.49 4.06
C ASN A 221 19.76 22.82 3.17
N SER A 222 19.63 22.17 2.01
CA SER A 222 18.56 22.41 1.04
C SER A 222 17.33 21.54 1.26
N ALA A 223 17.42 20.49 2.09
CA ALA A 223 16.31 19.63 2.46
C ALA A 223 15.37 20.34 3.42
N VAL A 224 14.33 20.97 2.86
CA VAL A 224 13.34 21.76 3.59
C VAL A 224 11.92 21.24 3.35
N PHE A 225 11.11 21.27 4.40
CA PHE A 225 9.73 20.80 4.39
C PHE A 225 8.82 21.78 5.13
N HIS A 226 7.59 21.97 4.68
CA HIS A 226 6.59 22.68 5.50
C HIS A 226 6.36 21.95 6.83
N ALA A 227 6.10 22.72 7.89
CA ALA A 227 5.72 22.20 9.20
C ALA A 227 4.22 21.82 9.32
N ARG A 228 3.46 21.85 8.22
CA ARG A 228 2.02 21.54 8.20
C ARG A 228 1.78 20.02 8.14
N GLN A 229 0.60 19.59 8.58
CA GLN A 229 0.23 18.17 8.68
C GLN A 229 0.39 17.41 7.36
N ASP A 230 0.02 18.03 6.22
CA ASP A 230 0.12 17.41 4.89
C ASP A 230 1.56 17.05 4.49
N CYS A 231 2.57 17.61 5.15
CA CYS A 231 3.99 17.33 4.87
C CYS A 231 4.64 16.44 5.93
N ALA A 232 3.90 16.03 6.98
CA ALA A 232 4.44 15.30 8.12
C ALA A 232 5.00 13.92 7.75
N ASP A 233 4.34 13.20 6.84
CA ASP A 233 4.79 11.87 6.38
C ASP A 233 6.12 11.97 5.61
N ALA A 234 6.26 13.00 4.76
CA ALA A 234 7.49 13.24 4.02
C ALA A 234 8.65 13.61 4.96
N VAL A 235 8.37 14.46 5.97
CA VAL A 235 9.35 14.80 7.03
C VAL A 235 9.79 13.55 7.78
N THR A 236 8.84 12.70 8.19
CA THR A 236 9.13 11.46 8.93
C THR A 236 9.97 10.52 8.08
N ARG A 237 9.60 10.32 6.82
CA ARG A 237 10.35 9.49 5.88
C ARG A 237 11.78 10.00 5.67
N TYR A 238 11.95 11.29 5.46
CA TYR A 238 13.28 11.89 5.28
C TYR A 238 14.11 11.74 6.55
N ARG A 239 13.52 12.04 7.72
CA ARG A 239 14.16 11.91 9.04
C ARG A 239 14.68 10.50 9.29
N SER A 240 13.88 9.47 9.05
CA SER A 240 14.33 8.09 9.22
C SER A 240 15.51 7.74 8.31
N GLN A 241 15.55 8.27 7.09
CA GLN A 241 16.70 8.09 6.19
C GLN A 241 17.92 8.88 6.62
N TRP A 242 17.71 10.09 7.13
CA TRP A 242 18.73 10.98 7.70
C TRP A 242 19.44 10.31 8.88
N GLU A 243 18.65 9.84 9.85
CA GLU A 243 19.14 9.14 11.05
C GLU A 243 19.82 7.80 10.68
N ALA A 244 19.28 7.06 9.72
CA ALA A 244 19.91 5.83 9.22
C ALA A 244 21.28 6.06 8.55
N LYS A 245 21.58 7.29 8.11
CA LYS A 245 22.90 7.69 7.60
C LYS A 245 23.85 8.17 8.71
N GLY A 246 23.42 8.11 9.97
CA GLY A 246 24.22 8.47 11.13
C GLY A 246 24.18 9.95 11.49
N HIS A 247 23.23 10.70 10.91
CA HIS A 247 23.04 12.11 11.24
C HIS A 247 22.09 12.28 12.43
N ASP A 248 22.52 13.00 13.46
CA ASP A 248 21.78 13.22 14.70
C ASP A 248 21.53 14.71 15.02
N GLU A 249 21.89 15.61 14.09
CA GLU A 249 21.80 17.03 14.34
C GLU A 249 20.34 17.49 14.50
N ARG A 250 20.11 18.39 15.45
CA ARG A 250 18.78 18.98 15.69
C ARG A 250 18.32 19.74 14.45
N GLN A 251 17.10 19.46 13.98
CA GLN A 251 16.54 20.11 12.81
C GLN A 251 15.95 21.47 13.20
N PRO A 252 16.50 22.59 12.72
CA PRO A 252 15.94 23.90 13.00
C PRO A 252 14.55 24.06 12.40
N MET A 253 13.66 24.69 13.17
CA MET A 253 12.38 25.19 12.69
C MET A 253 12.58 26.60 12.13
N LEU A 254 12.09 26.82 10.93
CA LEU A 254 12.00 28.13 10.29
C LEU A 254 10.61 28.75 10.52
N PRO A 255 10.48 30.08 10.45
CA PRO A 255 11.59 31.04 10.44
C PRO A 255 12.39 30.91 11.75
N MET A 256 13.72 31.03 11.67
CA MET A 256 14.52 31.09 12.90
C MET A 256 14.10 32.35 13.64
N GLU A 257 13.79 32.25 14.92
CA GLU A 257 13.61 33.44 15.75
C GLU A 257 14.89 34.27 15.60
N ASP A 258 14.75 35.52 15.13
CA ASP A 258 15.87 36.42 14.94
C ASP A 258 16.68 36.42 16.25
N ALA A 259 17.91 35.90 16.18
CA ALA A 259 18.90 36.23 17.18
C ALA A 259 19.07 37.75 17.06
N GLY A 260 18.46 38.48 17.99
CA GLY A 260 18.39 39.93 17.96
C GLY A 260 19.75 40.53 17.65
N ASP A 261 19.76 41.44 16.66
CA ASP A 261 20.84 42.40 16.46
C ASP A 261 20.99 43.25 17.74
N ASP A 262 21.84 42.78 18.66
CA ASP A 262 22.51 43.63 19.64
C ASP A 262 23.96 43.81 19.19
N ALA A 263 24.16 44.80 18.29
CA ALA A 263 25.43 45.51 18.10
C ALA A 263 25.19 46.88 17.45
#